data_AF-A0A800MFD7-F1
#
_entry.id   AF-A0A800MFD7-F1
#
_cell.length_a   1.000
_cell.length_b   1.000
_cell.length_c   1.000
_cell.angle_alpha   90.00
_cell.angle_beta   90.00
_cell.angle_gamma   90.00
#
_symmetry.space_group_name_H-M   'P 1'
#
loop_
_entity.id
_entity.type
_entity.pdbx_description
1 polymer ?
#
loop_
_entity_poly.entity_id
_entity_poly.type
_entity_poly.pdbx_seq_one_letter_code
_entity_poly.pdbx_strand_id
1 'polypeptide(L)'
;MSPTPCPICAYPKAPGTCPHCFDRWNGPSAQRSPVRGMAGLIEGARAPLVGASLLLRGPKLKRVLVPPVLAVTLGAAWLHGAWISPSIEAFFTLSSDPGPDPSWWQSSLAWLADSWLLQTLSGLSSLIALALTIWLSFTLLFEVIAGPFLDEIHSRLETQWFGRDPRSHSARPDVLGSEAATRCSLQWLLPGGLLGAAIAWFSPLLPWLLAPVGLLIPLLWVTRQDPSYLTWLRWAAGHELRLLMTSAKIALISILVLLIFIWLPFVPLVGTYLWISLSGFVLAMGLCDLAFSRRDWPGRSRMRFMMAQAPAFGAFGLVGGFLVGIPILGPILAVPALSIGSLWLICRLDTGQRAAS
;
A
#
# COMPACT_ATOMS: atom_id res chain seq x y z
N MET A 1 -31.36 -7.03 11.84
CA MET A 1 -31.12 -5.60 12.10
C MET A 1 -29.71 -5.27 11.66
N SER A 2 -29.51 -4.26 10.82
CA SER A 2 -28.16 -3.80 10.47
C SER A 2 -27.51 -3.19 11.71
N PRO A 3 -26.26 -3.56 12.05
CA PRO A 3 -25.59 -3.00 13.21
C PRO A 3 -25.40 -1.48 13.02
N THR A 4 -25.77 -0.70 14.03
CA THR A 4 -25.58 0.75 14.03
C THR A 4 -24.14 1.04 14.44
N PRO A 5 -23.37 1.90 13.75
CA PRO A 5 -22.02 2.20 14.17
C PRO A 5 -22.03 3.11 15.39
N CYS A 6 -21.00 2.91 16.22
CA CYS A 6 -20.77 3.67 17.44
C CYS A 6 -20.46 5.14 17.10
N PRO A 7 -21.10 6.12 17.75
CA PRO A 7 -20.83 7.54 17.53
C PRO A 7 -19.42 7.96 17.99
N ILE A 8 -18.81 7.13 18.82
CA ILE A 8 -17.45 7.30 19.34
C ILE A 8 -16.51 6.65 18.31
N CYS A 9 -16.34 5.33 18.31
CA CYS A 9 -15.32 4.66 17.50
C CYS A 9 -15.66 4.39 16.01
N ALA A 10 -16.85 4.73 15.51
CA ALA A 10 -17.33 4.43 14.15
C ALA A 10 -17.56 2.93 13.82
N TYR A 11 -17.29 2.02 14.78
CA TYR A 11 -17.44 0.58 14.56
C TYR A 11 -18.88 0.11 14.74
N PRO A 12 -19.34 -0.90 13.98
CA PRO A 12 -20.65 -1.52 14.16
C PRO A 12 -20.85 -1.96 15.63
N LYS A 13 -21.95 -1.55 16.26
CA LYS A 13 -22.29 -1.97 17.64
C LYS A 13 -23.70 -2.57 17.72
N ALA A 14 -23.85 -3.51 18.64
CA ALA A 14 -25.15 -3.94 19.14
C ALA A 14 -25.75 -2.86 20.07
N PRO A 15 -27.06 -2.90 20.36
CA PRO A 15 -27.67 -2.01 21.35
C PRO A 15 -26.96 -2.13 22.71
N GLY A 16 -26.60 -1.00 23.32
CA GLY A 16 -25.88 -0.94 24.60
C GLY A 16 -24.50 -0.28 24.51
N THR A 17 -23.65 -0.58 25.50
CA THR A 17 -22.25 -0.11 25.58
C THR A 17 -21.46 -0.67 24.40
N CYS A 18 -20.71 0.19 23.71
CA CYS A 18 -19.92 -0.27 22.57
C CYS A 18 -18.84 -1.27 23.02
N PRO A 19 -18.82 -2.51 22.50
CA PRO A 19 -17.81 -3.51 22.89
C PRO A 19 -16.39 -3.14 22.46
N HIS A 20 -16.26 -2.19 21.52
CA HIS A 20 -14.99 -1.76 20.96
C HIS A 20 -14.32 -0.64 21.76
N CYS A 21 -15.08 0.38 22.17
CA CYS A 21 -14.53 1.52 22.91
C CYS A 21 -14.99 1.60 24.36
N PHE A 22 -15.97 0.79 24.80
CA PHE A 22 -16.61 0.90 26.12
C PHE A 22 -17.05 2.33 26.46
N ASP A 23 -17.43 3.08 25.43
CA ASP A 23 -17.76 4.51 25.48
C ASP A 23 -16.62 5.40 26.04
N ARG A 24 -15.37 4.89 26.02
CA ARG A 24 -14.13 5.62 26.35
C ARG A 24 -13.44 6.08 25.08
N TRP A 25 -12.93 7.31 25.12
CA TRP A 25 -12.07 7.86 24.07
C TRP A 25 -10.98 8.72 24.70
N ASN A 26 -9.73 8.28 24.58
CA ASN A 26 -8.55 8.95 25.11
C ASN A 26 -7.66 9.56 24.02
N GLY A 27 -8.05 9.46 22.75
CA GLY A 27 -7.28 10.00 21.61
C GLY A 27 -7.39 11.53 21.44
N PRO A 28 -6.44 12.17 20.74
CA PRO A 28 -6.37 13.64 20.58
C PRO A 28 -7.58 14.27 19.86
N SER A 29 -8.41 13.46 19.20
CA SER A 29 -9.64 13.86 18.52
C SER A 29 -10.90 13.82 19.40
N ALA A 30 -10.79 13.42 20.69
CA ALA A 30 -11.93 13.16 21.60
C ALA A 30 -12.83 14.36 21.91
N GLN A 31 -12.30 15.57 21.78
CA GLN A 31 -12.78 16.72 22.56
C GLN A 31 -13.50 17.80 21.75
N ARG A 32 -13.86 17.56 20.48
CA ARG A 32 -14.43 18.63 19.66
C ARG A 32 -15.58 18.14 18.78
N SER A 33 -16.61 18.98 18.73
CA SER A 33 -17.83 18.88 17.92
C SER A 33 -17.56 18.44 16.47
N PRO A 34 -18.55 17.80 15.81
CA PRO A 34 -18.47 17.43 14.40
C PRO A 34 -17.95 18.58 13.55
N VAL A 35 -16.93 18.28 12.76
CA VAL A 35 -16.33 19.27 11.87
C VAL A 35 -16.98 19.12 10.48
N ARG A 36 -17.56 20.20 9.96
CA ARG A 36 -18.17 20.26 8.62
C ARG A 36 -17.73 21.51 7.86
N GLY A 37 -17.84 21.46 6.54
CA GLY A 37 -17.56 22.61 5.67
C GLY A 37 -16.10 23.06 5.76
N MET A 38 -15.89 24.38 5.91
CA MET A 38 -14.56 24.98 5.90
C MET A 38 -13.66 24.49 7.04
N ALA A 39 -14.23 24.17 8.20
CA ALA A 39 -13.46 23.60 9.29
C ALA A 39 -12.94 22.19 8.93
N GLY A 40 -13.67 21.44 8.09
CA GLY A 40 -13.24 20.12 7.60
C GLY A 40 -12.03 20.22 6.68
N LEU A 41 -11.92 21.31 5.91
CA LEU A 41 -10.77 21.59 5.06
C LEU A 41 -9.49 21.72 5.90
N ILE A 42 -9.57 22.43 7.03
CA ILE A 42 -8.44 22.60 7.97
C ILE A 42 -8.02 21.26 8.58
N GLU A 43 -8.98 20.45 9.04
CA GLU A 43 -8.66 19.12 9.60
C GLU A 43 -8.09 18.19 8.53
N GLY A 44 -8.60 18.26 7.30
CA GLY A 44 -8.06 17.56 6.14
C GLY A 44 -6.61 17.92 5.86
N ALA A 45 -6.28 19.21 5.79
CA ALA A 45 -4.92 19.69 5.59
C ALA A 45 -3.98 19.34 6.76
N ARG A 46 -4.50 19.27 7.99
CA ARG A 46 -3.71 18.91 9.18
C ARG A 46 -3.47 17.42 9.33
N ALA A 47 -4.36 16.58 8.83
CA ALA A 47 -4.29 15.14 9.02
C ALA A 47 -2.94 14.50 8.63
N PRO A 48 -2.28 14.84 7.50
CA PRO A 48 -0.97 14.29 7.17
C PRO A 48 0.11 14.68 8.20
N LEU A 49 0.07 15.92 8.69
CA LEU A 49 1.01 16.42 9.69
C LEU A 49 0.75 15.79 11.07
N VAL A 50 -0.52 15.61 11.44
CA VAL A 50 -0.90 14.88 12.65
C VAL A 50 -0.41 13.45 12.57
N GLY A 51 -0.61 12.77 11.44
CA GLY A 51 -0.11 11.41 11.21
C GLY A 51 1.42 11.32 11.32
N ALA A 52 2.15 12.24 10.70
CA ALA A 52 3.60 12.34 10.84
C ALA A 52 4.02 12.56 12.31
N SER A 53 3.32 13.44 13.03
CA SER A 53 3.62 13.72 14.45
C SER A 53 3.39 12.50 15.35
N LEU A 54 2.31 11.74 15.11
CA LEU A 54 1.98 10.52 15.83
C LEU A 54 3.01 9.43 15.54
N LEU A 55 3.48 9.34 14.30
CA LEU A 55 4.53 8.41 13.92
C LEU A 55 5.87 8.73 14.61
N LEU A 56 6.23 10.02 14.67
CA LEU A 56 7.48 10.47 15.29
C LEU A 56 7.46 10.36 16.82
N ARG A 57 6.33 10.64 17.46
CA ARG A 57 6.16 10.64 18.92
C ARG A 57 5.77 9.29 19.49
N GLY A 58 5.12 8.43 18.71
CA GLY A 58 4.63 7.13 19.16
C GLY A 58 5.77 6.17 19.53
N PRO A 59 6.00 5.88 20.82
CA PRO A 59 6.98 4.88 21.20
C PRO A 59 6.53 3.52 20.62
N LYS A 60 7.48 2.74 20.10
CA LYS A 60 7.26 1.41 19.48
C LYS A 60 6.59 1.39 18.10
N LEU A 61 5.96 2.47 17.60
CA LEU A 61 5.44 2.50 16.22
C LEU A 61 6.57 2.43 15.19
N LYS A 62 7.69 3.11 15.46
CA LYS A 62 8.89 3.08 14.61
C LYS A 62 9.44 1.66 14.41
N ARG A 63 9.35 0.80 15.43
CA ARG A 63 9.80 -0.61 15.33
C ARG A 63 8.95 -1.44 14.38
N VAL A 64 7.67 -1.08 14.20
CA VAL A 64 6.76 -1.76 13.27
C VAL A 64 7.05 -1.38 11.81
N LEU A 65 7.65 -0.19 11.58
CA LEU A 65 8.06 0.25 10.24
C LEU A 65 9.38 -0.35 9.75
N VAL A 66 10.26 -0.81 10.64
CA VAL A 66 11.56 -1.36 10.22
C VAL A 66 11.40 -2.62 9.36
N PRO A 67 10.60 -3.64 9.75
CA PRO A 67 10.43 -4.84 8.94
C PRO A 67 9.91 -4.60 7.51
N PRO A 68 8.84 -3.80 7.25
CA PRO A 68 8.39 -3.57 5.87
C PRO A 68 9.41 -2.79 5.06
N VAL A 69 10.09 -1.79 5.66
CA VAL A 69 11.15 -1.05 4.95
C VAL A 69 12.29 -1.99 4.55
N LEU A 70 12.74 -2.86 5.47
CA LEU A 70 13.76 -3.86 5.16
C LEU A 70 13.27 -4.87 4.11
N ALA A 71 12.06 -5.40 4.26
CA ALA A 71 11.50 -6.39 3.35
C ALA A 71 11.30 -5.82 1.93
N VAL A 72 10.83 -4.57 1.81
CA VAL A 72 10.73 -3.87 0.52
C VAL A 72 12.11 -3.57 -0.04
N THR A 73 13.05 -3.10 0.77
CA THR A 73 14.42 -2.78 0.30
C THR A 73 15.15 -4.03 -0.18
N LEU A 74 15.09 -5.12 0.59
CA LEU A 74 15.69 -6.40 0.24
C LEU A 74 14.99 -7.03 -0.97
N GLY A 75 13.65 -6.97 -1.02
CA GLY A 75 12.88 -7.46 -2.14
C GLY A 75 13.13 -6.65 -3.42
N ALA A 76 13.29 -5.33 -3.32
CA ALA A 76 13.67 -4.46 -4.43
C ALA A 76 15.11 -4.74 -4.90
N ALA A 77 16.05 -4.92 -3.98
CA ALA A 77 17.42 -5.32 -4.30
C ALA A 77 17.46 -6.70 -4.98
N TRP A 78 16.65 -7.65 -4.53
CA TRP A 78 16.50 -8.96 -5.15
C TRP A 78 15.87 -8.86 -6.55
N LEU A 79 14.76 -8.11 -6.70
CA LEU A 79 14.14 -7.87 -8.00
C LEU A 79 15.16 -7.23 -8.96
N HIS A 80 15.96 -6.30 -8.47
CA HIS A 80 17.00 -5.66 -9.26
C HIS A 80 18.11 -6.63 -9.68
N GLY A 81 18.70 -7.37 -8.75
CA GLY A 81 19.79 -8.30 -9.04
C GLY A 81 19.34 -9.50 -9.89
N ALA A 82 18.18 -10.07 -9.60
CA ALA A 82 17.72 -11.30 -10.23
C ALA A 82 16.96 -11.09 -11.55
N TRP A 83 16.28 -9.96 -11.72
CA TRP A 83 15.46 -9.68 -12.91
C TRP A 83 15.96 -8.50 -13.71
N ILE A 84 16.23 -7.35 -13.07
CA ILE A 84 16.52 -6.12 -13.81
C ILE A 84 17.89 -6.17 -14.47
N SER A 85 18.94 -6.46 -13.71
CA SER A 85 20.32 -6.45 -14.23
C SER A 85 20.50 -7.43 -15.39
N PRO A 86 20.07 -8.71 -15.29
CA PRO A 86 20.20 -9.65 -16.40
C PRO A 86 19.32 -9.29 -17.60
N SER A 87 18.14 -8.71 -17.38
CA SER A 87 17.24 -8.30 -18.47
C SER A 87 17.77 -7.08 -19.22
N ILE A 88 18.40 -6.13 -18.52
CA ILE A 88 19.08 -4.99 -19.14
C ILE A 88 20.26 -5.49 -19.97
N GLU A 89 21.07 -6.39 -19.42
CA GLU A 89 22.21 -6.98 -20.11
C GLU A 89 21.76 -7.75 -21.36
N ALA A 90 20.74 -8.61 -21.24
CA ALA A 90 20.14 -9.33 -22.36
C ALA A 90 19.53 -8.40 -23.42
N PHE A 91 18.94 -7.28 -23.01
CA PHE A 91 18.40 -6.29 -23.95
C PHE A 91 19.52 -5.64 -24.79
N PHE A 92 20.62 -5.25 -24.16
CA PHE A 92 21.76 -4.69 -24.88
C PHE A 92 22.45 -5.72 -25.79
N THR A 93 22.51 -7.00 -25.40
CA THR A 93 23.11 -8.05 -26.25
C THR A 93 22.23 -8.46 -27.44
N LEU A 94 20.90 -8.52 -27.26
CA LEU A 94 19.95 -8.78 -28.35
C LEU A 94 19.91 -7.65 -29.39
N SER A 95 20.17 -6.41 -28.97
CA SER A 95 20.23 -5.26 -29.90
C SER A 95 21.46 -5.26 -30.80
N SER A 96 22.50 -6.04 -30.46
CA SER A 96 23.78 -6.10 -31.18
C SER A 96 23.90 -7.26 -32.18
N ASP A 97 22.94 -8.19 -32.22
CA ASP A 97 23.05 -9.41 -33.04
C ASP A 97 21.84 -9.56 -33.98
N PRO A 98 21.93 -9.11 -35.25
CA PRO A 98 20.87 -9.29 -36.22
C PRO A 98 20.81 -10.78 -36.61
N GLY A 99 19.78 -11.47 -36.15
CA GLY A 99 19.57 -12.89 -36.44
C GLY A 99 19.60 -13.22 -37.95
N PRO A 100 19.87 -14.47 -38.31
CA PRO A 100 20.10 -14.85 -39.70
C PRO A 100 18.80 -14.86 -40.50
N ASP A 101 18.87 -14.21 -41.66
CA ASP A 101 17.88 -14.13 -42.76
C ASP A 101 16.59 -13.32 -42.50
N PRO A 102 16.60 -12.00 -42.78
CA PRO A 102 15.39 -11.19 -42.76
C PRO A 102 14.46 -11.57 -43.92
N SER A 103 13.19 -11.78 -43.62
CA SER A 103 12.12 -11.95 -44.60
C SER A 103 12.01 -10.75 -45.55
N TRP A 104 11.49 -10.94 -46.78
CA TRP A 104 11.44 -9.91 -47.84
C TRP A 104 10.81 -8.57 -47.41
N TRP A 105 9.83 -8.59 -46.48
CA TRP A 105 9.21 -7.39 -45.94
C TRP A 105 10.12 -6.69 -44.91
N GLN A 106 10.88 -7.45 -44.11
CA GLN A 106 11.93 -6.90 -43.22
C GLN A 106 13.05 -6.27 -44.04
N SER A 107 13.44 -6.86 -45.17
CA SER A 107 14.40 -6.25 -46.11
C SER A 107 13.87 -4.94 -46.71
N SER A 108 12.57 -4.88 -47.02
CA SER A 108 11.93 -3.68 -47.60
C SER A 108 11.75 -2.55 -46.57
N LEU A 109 11.67 -2.88 -45.28
CA LEU A 109 11.64 -1.93 -44.17
C LEU A 109 13.00 -1.77 -43.47
N ALA A 110 14.06 -2.45 -43.94
CA ALA A 110 15.37 -2.42 -43.31
C ALA A 110 15.96 -1.00 -43.30
N TRP A 111 15.72 -0.20 -44.34
CA TRP A 111 16.12 1.21 -44.37
C TRP A 111 15.43 2.07 -43.30
N LEU A 112 14.19 1.70 -42.91
CA LEU A 112 13.45 2.31 -41.80
C LEU A 112 14.02 1.81 -40.47
N ALA A 113 14.31 0.51 -40.34
CA ALA A 113 14.90 -0.09 -39.14
C ALA A 113 16.36 0.36 -38.87
N ASP A 114 17.13 0.66 -39.91
CA ASP A 114 18.48 1.24 -39.86
C ASP A 114 18.46 2.75 -39.63
N SER A 115 17.29 3.38 -39.66
CA SER A 115 17.21 4.78 -39.25
C SER A 115 17.51 4.88 -37.76
N TRP A 116 18.50 5.72 -37.42
CA TRP A 116 18.84 6.07 -36.05
C TRP A 116 17.59 6.44 -35.22
N LEU A 117 16.57 7.00 -35.86
CA LEU A 117 15.29 7.34 -35.27
C LEU A 117 14.52 6.11 -34.77
N LEU A 118 14.38 5.06 -35.58
CA LEU A 118 13.65 3.84 -35.20
C LEU A 118 14.40 3.04 -34.13
N GLN A 119 15.73 3.00 -34.19
CA GLN A 119 16.56 2.41 -33.12
C GLN A 119 16.46 3.21 -31.81
N THR A 120 16.40 4.54 -31.90
CA THR A 120 16.21 5.40 -30.72
C THR A 120 14.81 5.22 -30.14
N LEU A 121 13.77 5.14 -30.99
CA LEU A 121 12.39 4.94 -30.56
C LEU A 121 12.16 3.54 -29.98
N SER A 122 12.72 2.49 -30.59
CA SER A 122 12.67 1.13 -30.05
C SER A 122 13.41 1.04 -28.71
N GLY A 123 14.63 1.56 -28.64
CA GLY A 123 15.40 1.66 -27.40
C GLY A 123 14.65 2.42 -26.30
N LEU A 124 14.07 3.58 -26.62
CA LEU A 124 13.29 4.39 -25.68
C LEU A 124 12.03 3.64 -25.23
N SER A 125 11.28 3.02 -26.15
CA SER A 125 10.07 2.26 -25.82
C SER A 125 10.35 1.05 -24.93
N SER A 126 11.42 0.30 -25.19
CA SER A 126 11.88 -0.81 -24.35
C SER A 126 12.37 -0.33 -22.98
N LEU A 127 13.08 0.80 -22.92
CA LEU A 127 13.51 1.43 -21.66
C LEU A 127 12.31 1.89 -20.84
N ILE A 128 11.30 2.50 -21.47
CA ILE A 128 10.05 2.89 -20.82
C ILE A 128 9.30 1.64 -20.33
N ALA A 129 9.17 0.59 -21.15
CA ALA A 129 8.50 -0.65 -20.75
C ALA A 129 9.21 -1.31 -19.56
N LEU A 130 10.54 -1.34 -19.56
CA LEU A 130 11.34 -1.82 -18.45
C LEU A 130 11.12 -0.95 -17.20
N ALA A 131 11.24 0.37 -17.31
CA ALA A 131 11.04 1.29 -16.18
C ALA A 131 9.63 1.16 -15.57
N LEU A 132 8.59 1.04 -16.41
CA LEU A 132 7.22 0.79 -15.97
C LEU A 132 7.07 -0.56 -15.28
N THR A 133 7.68 -1.62 -15.82
CA THR A 133 7.66 -2.95 -15.22
C THR A 133 8.33 -2.94 -13.85
N ILE A 134 9.52 -2.34 -13.74
CA ILE A 134 10.25 -2.19 -12.49
C ILE A 134 9.42 -1.43 -11.46
N TRP A 135 8.88 -0.28 -11.88
CA TRP A 135 8.08 0.57 -11.00
C TRP A 135 6.80 -0.13 -10.53
N LEU A 136 6.10 -0.83 -11.43
CA LEU A 136 4.90 -1.58 -11.12
C LEU A 136 5.20 -2.75 -10.17
N SER A 137 6.23 -3.55 -10.46
CA SER A 137 6.66 -4.66 -9.61
C SER A 137 7.05 -4.17 -8.21
N PHE A 138 7.80 -3.08 -8.12
CA PHE A 138 8.14 -2.45 -6.84
C PHE A 138 6.90 -1.98 -6.07
N THR A 139 5.97 -1.31 -6.77
CA THR A 139 4.75 -0.78 -6.14
C THR A 139 3.85 -1.90 -5.62
N LEU A 140 3.67 -2.97 -6.40
CA LEU A 140 2.91 -4.15 -5.97
C LEU A 140 3.58 -4.86 -4.78
N LEU A 141 4.90 -5.03 -4.84
CA LEU A 141 5.66 -5.60 -3.73
C LEU A 141 5.54 -4.75 -2.47
N PHE A 142 5.65 -3.43 -2.61
CA PHE A 142 5.46 -2.48 -1.52
C PHE A 142 4.06 -2.59 -0.93
N GLU A 143 2.99 -2.58 -1.74
CA GLU A 143 1.61 -2.67 -1.26
C GLU A 143 1.35 -3.97 -0.49
N VAL A 144 1.79 -5.11 -1.04
CA VAL A 144 1.62 -6.44 -0.43
C VAL A 144 2.37 -6.53 0.90
N ILE A 145 3.59 -5.99 0.96
CA ILE A 145 4.39 -6.03 2.18
C ILE A 145 3.88 -5.00 3.18
N ALA A 146 3.60 -3.76 2.78
CA ALA A 146 3.31 -2.65 3.68
C ALA A 146 1.89 -2.71 4.27
N GLY A 147 0.91 -3.23 3.52
CA GLY A 147 -0.49 -3.32 3.96
C GLY A 147 -0.67 -3.90 5.37
N PRO A 148 -0.16 -5.12 5.65
CA PRO A 148 -0.25 -5.74 6.97
C PRO A 148 0.38 -4.90 8.10
N PHE A 149 1.50 -4.21 7.83
CA PHE A 149 2.17 -3.39 8.85
C PHE A 149 1.44 -2.07 9.11
N LEU A 150 0.86 -1.46 8.07
CA LEU A 150 0.02 -0.29 8.24
C LEU A 150 -1.24 -0.64 9.04
N ASP A 151 -1.81 -1.83 8.84
CA ASP A 151 -2.93 -2.33 9.63
C ASP A 151 -2.56 -2.55 11.11
N GLU A 152 -1.38 -3.11 11.38
CA GLU A 152 -0.84 -3.27 12.75
C GLU A 152 -0.58 -1.91 13.42
N ILE A 153 -0.07 -0.92 12.69
CA ILE A 153 0.10 0.45 13.20
C ILE A 153 -1.27 1.03 13.58
N HIS A 154 -2.29 0.84 12.74
CA HIS A 154 -3.65 1.27 13.03
C HIS A 154 -4.21 0.57 14.27
N SER A 155 -4.03 -0.75 14.39
CA SER A 155 -4.44 -1.53 15.58
C SER A 155 -3.85 -0.97 16.88
N ARG A 156 -2.55 -0.64 16.88
CA ARG A 156 -1.88 -0.06 18.06
C ARG A 156 -2.41 1.33 18.42
N LEU A 157 -2.65 2.17 17.42
CA LEU A 157 -3.21 3.51 17.63
C LEU A 157 -4.64 3.44 18.14
N GLU A 158 -5.48 2.60 17.57
CA GLU A 158 -6.86 2.40 18.03
C GLU A 158 -6.90 1.80 19.44
N THR A 159 -5.98 0.89 19.77
CA THR A 159 -5.83 0.38 21.14
C THR A 159 -5.46 1.49 22.12
N GLN A 160 -4.58 2.43 21.72
CA GLN A 160 -4.24 3.59 22.55
C GLN A 160 -5.41 4.57 22.70
N TRP A 161 -6.18 4.79 21.64
CA TRP A 161 -7.27 5.76 21.65
C TRP A 161 -8.55 5.24 22.30
N PHE A 162 -8.88 3.96 22.09
CA PHE A 162 -10.15 3.36 22.52
C PHE A 162 -9.98 2.32 23.64
N GLY A 163 -8.74 2.02 24.03
CA GLY A 163 -8.41 1.03 25.05
C GLY A 163 -8.40 -0.42 24.55
N ARG A 164 -8.80 -0.68 23.30
CA ARG A 164 -8.81 -2.01 22.68
C ARG A 164 -8.76 -1.93 21.15
N ASP A 165 -8.19 -2.94 20.50
CA ASP A 165 -8.29 -3.10 19.04
C ASP A 165 -9.72 -3.54 18.67
N PRO A 166 -10.50 -2.72 17.95
CA PRO A 166 -11.86 -3.07 17.58
C PRO A 166 -11.94 -4.30 16.67
N ARG A 167 -10.89 -4.57 15.89
CA ARG A 167 -10.84 -5.63 14.87
C ARG A 167 -10.40 -6.98 15.42
N SER A 168 -9.76 -7.00 16.60
CA SER A 168 -9.26 -8.24 17.20
C SER A 168 -10.37 -9.23 17.57
N HIS A 169 -11.62 -8.76 17.75
CA HIS A 169 -12.77 -9.58 18.16
C HIS A 169 -13.69 -10.00 17.01
N SER A 170 -13.67 -9.29 15.88
CA SER A 170 -14.62 -9.54 14.79
C SER A 170 -14.06 -10.45 13.69
N ALA A 171 -12.73 -10.51 13.53
CA ALA A 171 -12.12 -11.21 12.40
C ALA A 171 -10.98 -12.17 12.76
N ARG A 172 -10.12 -11.84 13.74
CA ARG A 172 -8.90 -12.62 14.00
C ARG A 172 -9.23 -13.94 14.76
N PRO A 173 -8.67 -15.09 14.34
CA PRO A 173 -8.77 -16.31 15.14
C PRO A 173 -8.04 -16.12 16.47
N ASP A 174 -8.69 -16.39 17.60
CA ASP A 174 -8.11 -16.33 18.96
C ASP A 174 -7.01 -17.39 19.21
N VAL A 175 -6.72 -18.21 18.20
CA VAL A 175 -5.84 -19.38 18.28
C VAL A 175 -4.36 -19.01 18.43
N LEU A 176 -3.95 -17.80 18.02
CA LEU A 176 -2.54 -17.37 18.08
C LEU A 176 -2.36 -15.88 18.43
N GLY A 177 -1.65 -15.62 19.53
CA GLY A 177 -1.27 -14.27 19.97
C GLY A 177 -0.40 -13.52 18.94
N SER A 178 -0.45 -12.19 18.94
CA SER A 178 0.29 -11.34 17.99
C SER A 178 1.79 -11.57 18.02
N GLU A 179 2.38 -11.65 19.21
CA GLU A 179 3.82 -11.87 19.37
C GLU A 179 4.26 -13.26 18.88
N ALA A 180 3.44 -14.29 19.11
CA ALA A 180 3.69 -15.64 18.62
C ALA A 180 3.61 -15.68 17.08
N ALA A 181 2.60 -15.03 16.49
CA ALA A 181 2.48 -14.90 15.03
C ALA A 181 3.69 -14.20 14.42
N THR A 182 4.11 -13.05 14.98
CA THR A 182 5.28 -12.32 14.49
C THR A 182 6.57 -13.14 14.59
N ARG A 183 6.76 -13.87 15.70
CA ARG A 183 7.92 -14.77 15.88
C ARG A 183 7.92 -15.87 14.82
N CYS A 184 6.79 -16.56 14.65
CA CYS A 184 6.66 -17.58 13.62
C CYS A 184 6.89 -17.01 12.22
N SER A 185 6.40 -15.79 11.93
CA SER A 185 6.64 -15.13 10.64
C SER A 185 8.11 -14.83 10.38
N LEU A 186 8.82 -14.28 11.37
CA LEU A 186 10.27 -14.02 11.27
C LEU A 186 11.08 -15.31 11.08
N GLN A 187 10.67 -16.39 11.75
CA GLN A 187 11.34 -17.68 11.69
C GLN A 187 11.32 -18.34 10.31
N TRP A 188 10.37 -18.02 9.43
CA TRP A 188 10.42 -18.50 8.04
C TRP A 188 10.83 -17.41 7.04
N LEU A 189 10.50 -16.14 7.28
CA LEU A 189 10.84 -15.04 6.35
C LEU A 189 12.35 -14.82 6.24
N LEU A 190 13.07 -14.82 7.37
CA LEU A 190 14.52 -14.61 7.37
C LEU A 190 15.27 -15.76 6.68
N PRO A 191 15.15 -17.02 7.12
CA PRO A 191 15.84 -18.12 6.44
C PRO A 191 15.29 -18.37 5.04
N GLY A 192 13.99 -18.17 4.79
CA GLY A 192 13.40 -18.33 3.46
C GLY A 192 13.86 -17.27 2.48
N GLY A 193 13.98 -16.01 2.93
CA GLY A 193 14.55 -14.93 2.14
C GLY A 193 16.03 -15.16 1.83
N LEU A 194 16.82 -15.60 2.82
CA LEU A 194 18.23 -15.94 2.61
C LEU A 194 18.40 -17.12 1.65
N LEU A 195 17.61 -18.18 1.81
CA LEU A 195 17.67 -19.35 0.93
C LEU A 195 17.21 -19.00 -0.49
N GLY A 196 16.13 -18.23 -0.62
CA GLY A 196 15.63 -17.75 -1.90
C GLY A 196 16.63 -16.83 -2.61
N ALA A 197 17.30 -15.94 -1.87
CA ALA A 197 18.36 -15.09 -2.41
C ALA A 197 19.58 -15.91 -2.86
N ALA A 198 20.01 -16.90 -2.07
CA ALA A 198 21.11 -17.79 -2.45
C ALA A 198 20.76 -18.60 -3.72
N ILE A 199 19.55 -19.17 -3.79
CA ILE A 199 19.08 -19.90 -4.97
C ILE A 199 19.02 -18.99 -6.20
N ALA A 200 18.52 -17.76 -6.04
CA ALA A 200 18.47 -16.79 -7.13
C ALA A 200 19.87 -16.38 -7.60
N TRP A 201 20.84 -16.29 -6.69
CA TRP A 201 22.21 -15.91 -7.01
C TRP A 201 23.01 -17.02 -7.69
N PHE A 202 22.80 -18.28 -7.29
CA PHE A 202 23.60 -19.42 -7.74
C PHE A 202 22.93 -20.26 -8.84
N SER A 203 21.68 -19.98 -9.23
CA SER A 203 21.00 -20.74 -10.29
C SER A 203 21.13 -20.05 -11.65
N PRO A 204 21.90 -20.61 -12.60
CA PRO A 204 22.04 -20.04 -13.93
C PRO A 204 20.84 -20.31 -14.85
N LEU A 205 19.97 -21.27 -14.51
CA LEU A 205 18.96 -21.76 -15.45
C LEU A 205 17.55 -21.25 -15.17
N LEU A 206 17.12 -21.06 -13.91
CA LEU A 206 15.76 -20.60 -13.60
C LEU A 206 15.65 -20.06 -12.14
N PRO A 207 16.36 -18.97 -11.80
CA PRO A 207 16.36 -18.40 -10.46
C PRO A 207 14.94 -18.02 -9.99
N TRP A 208 14.06 -17.65 -10.91
CA TRP A 208 12.68 -17.26 -10.66
C TRP A 208 11.73 -18.42 -10.30
N LEU A 209 12.01 -19.64 -10.76
CA LEU A 209 11.20 -20.82 -10.45
C LEU A 209 11.64 -21.47 -9.14
N LEU A 210 12.93 -21.39 -8.82
CA LEU A 210 13.53 -22.04 -7.64
C LEU A 210 13.57 -21.13 -6.40
N ALA A 211 13.69 -19.80 -6.55
CA ALA A 211 13.69 -18.88 -5.42
C ALA A 211 12.40 -18.95 -4.56
N PRO A 212 11.18 -19.07 -5.13
CA PRO A 212 9.96 -19.28 -4.34
C PRO A 212 10.00 -20.58 -3.53
N VAL A 213 10.64 -21.64 -4.06
CA VAL A 213 10.80 -22.91 -3.34
C VAL A 213 11.64 -22.70 -2.08
N GLY A 214 12.68 -21.87 -2.16
CA GLY A 214 13.51 -21.55 -0.99
C GLY A 214 12.76 -20.80 0.12
N LEU A 215 11.72 -20.04 -0.26
CA LEU A 215 10.84 -19.34 0.67
C LEU A 215 9.77 -20.27 1.28
N LEU A 216 9.32 -21.27 0.51
CA LEU A 216 8.33 -22.25 0.94
C LEU A 216 8.87 -23.30 1.91
N ILE A 217 10.15 -23.69 1.80
CA ILE A 217 10.73 -24.73 2.67
C ILE A 217 10.66 -24.34 4.16
N PRO A 218 11.12 -23.15 4.60
CA PRO A 218 11.01 -22.74 5.99
C PRO A 218 9.56 -22.48 6.43
N LEU A 219 8.71 -22.01 5.52
CA LEU A 219 7.28 -21.83 5.80
C LEU A 219 6.61 -23.17 6.14
N LEU A 220 6.86 -24.22 5.34
CA LEU A 220 6.37 -25.57 5.59
C LEU A 220 6.89 -26.13 6.91
N TRP A 221 8.15 -25.87 7.24
CA TRP A 221 8.74 -26.27 8.53
C TRP A 221 8.04 -25.60 9.72
N VAL A 222 7.83 -24.27 9.69
CA VAL A 222 7.14 -23.53 10.76
C VAL A 222 5.68 -23.99 10.89
N THR A 223 4.95 -24.12 9.78
CA THR A 223 3.54 -24.55 9.81
C THR A 223 3.35 -25.99 10.28
N ARG A 224 4.37 -26.84 10.14
CA ARG A 224 4.36 -28.22 10.68
C ARG A 224 4.60 -28.24 12.19
N GLN A 225 5.39 -27.30 12.72
CA GLN A 225 5.64 -27.21 14.17
C GLN A 225 4.46 -26.59 14.92
N ASP A 226 3.79 -25.63 14.31
CA ASP A 226 2.66 -24.92 14.94
C ASP A 226 1.45 -24.89 14.00
N PRO A 227 0.54 -25.90 14.06
CA PRO A 227 -0.62 -25.97 13.16
C PRO A 227 -1.61 -24.82 13.39
N SER A 228 -1.59 -24.19 14.56
CA SER A 228 -2.35 -22.98 14.85
C SER A 228 -1.88 -21.80 13.99
N TYR A 229 -0.58 -21.76 13.67
CA TYR A 229 -0.01 -20.78 12.74
C TYR A 229 -0.53 -20.98 11.32
N LEU A 230 -0.79 -22.21 10.85
CA LEU A 230 -1.39 -22.46 9.54
C LEU A 230 -2.83 -21.94 9.45
N THR A 231 -3.63 -22.13 10.51
CA THR A 231 -5.00 -21.57 10.58
C THR A 231 -4.96 -20.05 10.57
N TRP A 232 -4.03 -19.46 11.33
CA TRP A 232 -3.78 -18.03 11.30
C TRP A 232 -3.32 -17.55 9.92
N LEU A 233 -2.40 -18.26 9.26
CA LEU A 233 -1.85 -17.93 7.94
C LEU A 233 -2.93 -18.02 6.85
N ARG A 234 -3.80 -19.03 6.89
CA ARG A 234 -4.94 -19.16 5.96
C ARG A 234 -5.95 -18.04 6.14
N TRP A 235 -6.26 -17.71 7.39
CA TRP A 235 -7.09 -16.56 7.69
C TRP A 235 -6.45 -15.27 7.19
N ALA A 236 -5.17 -15.05 7.51
CA ALA A 236 -4.41 -13.88 7.08
C ALA A 236 -4.38 -13.81 5.56
N ALA A 237 -4.02 -14.88 4.85
CA ALA A 237 -4.01 -14.94 3.39
C ALA A 237 -5.40 -14.67 2.79
N GLY A 238 -6.49 -15.21 3.35
CA GLY A 238 -7.85 -14.97 2.86
C GLY A 238 -8.39 -13.57 3.20
N HIS A 239 -7.88 -12.95 4.27
CA HIS A 239 -8.18 -11.58 4.65
C HIS A 239 -7.39 -10.61 3.78
N GLU A 240 -6.08 -10.80 3.69
CA GLU A 240 -5.16 -10.07 2.82
C GLU A 240 -5.59 -10.19 1.37
N LEU A 241 -5.99 -11.36 0.85
CA LEU A 241 -6.48 -11.48 -0.52
C LEU A 241 -7.73 -10.63 -0.76
N ARG A 242 -8.65 -10.54 0.20
CA ARG A 242 -9.83 -9.66 0.09
C ARG A 242 -9.46 -8.18 0.16
N LEU A 243 -8.50 -7.82 1.01
CA LEU A 243 -7.95 -6.47 1.07
C LEU A 243 -7.23 -6.13 -0.24
N LEU A 244 -6.44 -7.04 -0.78
CA LEU A 244 -5.68 -6.94 -2.02
C LEU A 244 -6.62 -6.84 -3.22
N MET A 245 -7.74 -7.57 -3.24
CA MET A 245 -8.79 -7.39 -4.26
C MET A 245 -9.47 -6.02 -4.17
N THR A 246 -9.62 -5.48 -2.95
CA THR A 246 -10.21 -4.15 -2.75
C THR A 246 -9.20 -3.06 -3.14
N SER A 247 -7.95 -3.20 -2.73
CA SER A 247 -6.83 -2.36 -3.14
C SER A 247 -6.62 -2.42 -4.65
N ALA A 248 -6.71 -3.60 -5.29
CA ALA A 248 -6.61 -3.76 -6.74
C ALA A 248 -7.70 -3.00 -7.50
N LYS A 249 -8.93 -2.98 -6.99
CA LYS A 249 -10.02 -2.16 -7.58
C LYS A 249 -9.69 -0.66 -7.49
N ILE A 250 -9.15 -0.23 -6.36
CA ILE A 250 -8.76 1.17 -6.17
C ILE A 250 -7.55 1.52 -7.02
N ALA A 251 -6.57 0.63 -7.13
CA ALA A 251 -5.43 0.75 -8.00
C ALA A 251 -5.87 0.84 -9.47
N LEU A 252 -6.85 0.04 -9.89
CA LEU A 252 -7.43 0.11 -11.24
C LEU A 252 -8.10 1.47 -11.49
N ILE A 253 -8.88 1.98 -10.54
CA ILE A 253 -9.47 3.33 -10.62
C ILE A 253 -8.37 4.39 -10.67
N SER A 254 -7.32 4.23 -9.87
CA SER A 254 -6.17 5.12 -9.82
C SER A 254 -5.44 5.16 -11.16
N ILE A 255 -5.17 3.99 -11.75
CA ILE A 255 -4.59 3.86 -13.09
C ILE A 255 -5.47 4.54 -14.13
N LEU A 256 -6.79 4.31 -14.09
CA LEU A 256 -7.71 4.94 -15.03
C LEU A 256 -7.66 6.47 -14.93
N VAL A 257 -7.70 7.02 -13.71
CA VAL A 257 -7.58 8.47 -13.47
C VAL A 257 -6.23 8.99 -13.99
N LEU A 258 -5.13 8.32 -13.66
CA LEU A 258 -3.80 8.72 -14.13
C LEU A 258 -3.68 8.66 -15.67
N LEU A 259 -4.28 7.66 -16.32
CA LEU A 259 -4.31 7.56 -17.77
C LEU A 259 -5.12 8.70 -18.41
N ILE A 260 -6.27 9.06 -17.84
CA ILE A 260 -7.08 10.19 -18.31
C ILE A 260 -6.30 11.50 -18.24
N PHE A 261 -5.45 11.66 -17.22
CA PHE A 261 -4.67 12.86 -16.98
C PHE A 261 -3.20 12.75 -17.40
N ILE A 262 -2.82 11.72 -18.15
CA ILE A 262 -1.43 11.48 -18.60
C ILE A 262 -0.90 12.63 -19.46
N TRP A 263 -1.79 13.45 -19.99
CA TRP A 263 -1.44 14.62 -20.78
C TRP A 263 -0.97 15.82 -19.93
N LEU A 264 -1.26 15.85 -18.62
CA LEU A 264 -0.92 16.97 -17.73
C LEU A 264 0.58 17.32 -17.75
N PRO A 265 1.52 16.37 -17.64
CA PRO A 265 2.95 16.67 -17.68
C PRO A 265 3.42 17.40 -18.94
N PHE A 266 2.67 17.34 -20.05
CA PHE A 266 3.02 18.04 -21.29
C PHE A 266 2.64 19.53 -21.28
N VAL A 267 1.88 19.99 -20.27
CA VAL A 267 1.60 21.42 -20.09
C VAL A 267 2.83 22.09 -19.46
N PRO A 268 3.50 23.03 -20.15
CA PRO A 268 4.71 23.65 -19.63
C PRO A 268 4.45 24.37 -18.30
N LEU A 269 5.46 24.36 -17.42
CA LEU A 269 5.49 25.00 -16.10
C LEU A 269 4.51 24.43 -15.06
N VAL A 270 3.23 24.25 -15.41
CA VAL A 270 2.16 23.91 -14.45
C VAL A 270 1.86 22.40 -14.46
N GLY A 271 2.06 21.75 -15.60
CA GLY A 271 1.68 20.36 -15.84
C GLY A 271 2.30 19.35 -14.89
N THR A 272 3.61 19.44 -14.67
CA THR A 272 4.34 18.55 -13.76
C THR A 272 3.83 18.66 -12.33
N TYR A 273 3.58 19.88 -11.84
CA TYR A 273 3.06 20.07 -10.49
C TYR A 273 1.63 19.53 -10.35
N LEU A 274 0.76 19.78 -11.33
CA LEU A 274 -0.60 19.22 -11.34
C LEU A 274 -0.58 17.70 -11.37
N TRP A 275 0.31 17.09 -12.15
CA TRP A 275 0.48 15.64 -12.19
C TRP A 275 0.96 15.07 -10.85
N ILE A 276 1.95 15.69 -10.22
CA ILE A 276 2.45 15.28 -8.90
C ILE A 276 1.33 15.42 -7.85
N SER A 277 0.61 16.54 -7.84
CA SER A 277 -0.52 16.76 -6.93
C SER A 277 -1.64 15.74 -7.17
N LEU A 278 -1.99 15.45 -8.42
CA LEU A 278 -3.04 14.49 -8.76
C LEU A 278 -2.65 13.06 -8.38
N SER A 279 -1.44 12.62 -8.75
CA SER A 279 -0.94 11.28 -8.41
C SER A 279 -0.85 11.08 -6.90
N GLY A 280 -0.32 12.08 -6.19
CA GLY A 280 -0.26 12.08 -4.75
C GLY A 280 -1.64 12.16 -4.08
N PHE A 281 -2.60 12.89 -4.65
CA PHE A 281 -3.99 12.92 -4.22
C PHE A 281 -4.61 11.51 -4.31
N VAL A 282 -4.49 10.87 -5.47
CA VAL A 282 -5.02 9.52 -5.71
C VAL A 282 -4.42 8.51 -4.72
N LEU A 283 -3.11 8.58 -4.48
CA LEU A 283 -2.44 7.74 -3.47
C LEU A 283 -2.99 7.98 -2.06
N ALA A 284 -3.10 9.24 -1.65
CA ALA A 284 -3.66 9.59 -0.34
C ALA A 284 -5.08 9.07 -0.17
N MET A 285 -5.91 9.16 -1.22
CA MET A 285 -7.26 8.61 -1.23
C MET A 285 -7.25 7.07 -1.14
N GLY A 286 -6.29 6.39 -1.76
CA GLY A 286 -6.08 4.95 -1.60
C GLY A 286 -5.77 4.56 -0.15
N LEU A 287 -4.94 5.35 0.54
CA LEU A 287 -4.59 5.11 1.95
C LEU A 287 -5.75 5.34 2.93
N CYS A 288 -6.79 6.09 2.54
CA CYS A 288 -8.03 6.18 3.30
C CYS A 288 -8.78 4.83 3.30
N ASP A 289 -8.62 4.01 2.27
CA ASP A 289 -9.33 2.73 2.17
C ASP A 289 -8.90 1.74 3.25
N LEU A 290 -7.64 1.80 3.70
CA LEU A 290 -7.17 0.99 4.81
C LEU A 290 -7.98 1.30 6.09
N ALA A 291 -8.21 2.57 6.39
CA ALA A 291 -8.99 2.97 7.56
C ALA A 291 -10.50 2.69 7.39
N PHE A 292 -11.06 2.77 6.18
CA PHE A 292 -12.44 2.37 5.92
C PHE A 292 -12.66 0.85 5.98
N SER A 293 -11.72 0.07 5.44
CA SER A 293 -11.77 -1.39 5.44
C SER A 293 -11.65 -1.96 6.86
N ARG A 294 -10.87 -1.31 7.73
CA ARG A 294 -10.85 -1.64 9.17
C ARG A 294 -12.20 -1.53 9.86
N ARG A 295 -13.12 -0.69 9.37
CA ARG A 295 -14.48 -0.50 9.92
C ARG A 295 -15.54 -1.34 9.21
N ASP A 296 -15.13 -2.20 8.27
CA ASP A 296 -16.01 -3.01 7.41
C ASP A 296 -17.06 -2.18 6.65
N TRP A 297 -16.73 -0.93 6.28
CA TRP A 297 -17.65 -0.10 5.51
C TRP A 297 -17.79 -0.64 4.09
N PRO A 298 -19.00 -0.80 3.54
CA PRO A 298 -19.18 -1.17 2.15
C PRO A 298 -18.82 0.00 1.23
N GLY A 299 -18.34 -0.28 0.01
CA GLY A 299 -17.83 0.74 -0.92
C GLY A 299 -18.80 1.92 -1.18
N ARG A 300 -20.12 1.66 -1.24
CA ARG A 300 -21.13 2.73 -1.38
C ARG A 300 -21.15 3.68 -0.20
N SER A 301 -20.99 3.17 1.03
CA SER A 301 -20.95 3.99 2.25
C SER A 301 -19.66 4.80 2.32
N ARG A 302 -18.52 4.21 1.92
CA ARG A 302 -17.23 4.92 1.80
C ARG A 302 -17.36 6.12 0.86
N MET A 303 -17.83 5.89 -0.36
CA MET A 303 -18.00 6.93 -1.36
C MET A 303 -18.96 8.03 -0.90
N ARG A 304 -20.11 7.66 -0.31
CA ARG A 304 -21.09 8.64 0.20
C ARG A 304 -20.48 9.52 1.30
N PHE A 305 -19.72 8.92 2.22
CA PHE A 305 -19.04 9.66 3.29
C PHE A 305 -17.96 10.60 2.74
N MET A 306 -17.14 10.11 1.81
CA MET A 306 -16.09 10.91 1.17
C MET A 306 -16.67 12.09 0.41
N MET A 307 -17.77 11.89 -0.32
CA MET A 307 -18.47 12.97 -1.05
C MET A 307 -19.10 13.98 -0.09
N ALA A 308 -19.70 13.51 1.02
CA ALA A 308 -20.25 14.40 2.05
C ALA A 308 -19.17 15.26 2.74
N GLN A 309 -17.92 14.80 2.76
CA GLN A 309 -16.77 15.48 3.35
C GLN A 309 -15.70 15.83 2.30
N ALA A 310 -16.13 16.08 1.06
CA ALA A 310 -15.23 16.32 -0.07
C ALA A 310 -14.17 17.42 0.20
N PRO A 311 -14.48 18.55 0.88
CA PRO A 311 -13.45 19.55 1.19
C PRO A 311 -12.32 19.02 2.10
N ALA A 312 -12.64 18.15 3.06
CA ALA A 312 -11.66 17.58 3.98
C ALA A 312 -10.75 16.58 3.26
N PHE A 313 -11.34 15.66 2.48
CA PHE A 313 -10.58 14.70 1.67
C PHE A 313 -9.79 15.38 0.54
N GLY A 314 -10.36 16.44 -0.05
CA GLY A 314 -9.70 17.35 -0.99
C GLY A 314 -8.38 17.90 -0.43
N ALA A 315 -8.46 18.56 0.73
CA ALA A 315 -7.30 19.12 1.41
C ALA A 315 -6.30 18.06 1.88
N PHE A 316 -6.79 16.94 2.41
CA PHE A 316 -5.96 15.80 2.81
C PHE A 316 -5.14 15.27 1.64
N GLY A 317 -5.78 14.99 0.51
CA GLY A 317 -5.10 14.47 -0.67
C GLY A 317 -4.17 15.48 -1.31
N LEU A 318 -4.50 16.78 -1.29
CA LEU A 318 -3.62 17.83 -1.83
C LEU A 318 -2.34 17.96 -1.00
N VAL A 319 -2.46 18.12 0.33
CA VAL A 319 -1.29 18.21 1.22
C VAL A 319 -0.50 16.91 1.22
N GLY A 320 -1.20 15.77 1.26
CA GLY A 320 -0.56 14.46 1.18
C GLY A 320 0.17 14.24 -0.13
N GLY A 321 -0.39 14.68 -1.24
CA GLY A 321 0.24 14.55 -2.53
C GLY A 321 1.51 15.37 -2.67
N PHE A 322 1.53 16.59 -2.12
CA PHE A 322 2.77 17.38 -2.03
C PHE A 322 3.83 16.69 -1.18
N LEU A 323 3.46 16.11 -0.04
CA LEU A 323 4.40 15.37 0.82
C LEU A 323 5.00 14.15 0.12
N VAL A 324 4.19 13.40 -0.63
CA VAL A 324 4.63 12.23 -1.41
C VAL A 324 5.54 12.66 -2.55
N GLY A 325 5.31 13.83 -3.15
CA GLY A 325 6.14 14.39 -4.20
C GLY A 325 7.56 14.76 -3.77
N ILE A 326 7.84 14.81 -2.46
CA ILE A 326 9.19 15.07 -1.94
C ILE A 326 10.04 13.78 -2.07
N PRO A 327 11.14 13.79 -2.83
CA PRO A 327 11.99 12.61 -3.01
C PRO A 327 12.49 12.06 -1.66
N ILE A 328 12.60 10.74 -1.53
CA ILE A 328 13.06 9.98 -0.34
C ILE A 328 12.09 10.06 0.85
N LEU A 329 11.61 11.25 1.20
CA LEU A 329 10.62 11.47 2.26
C LEU A 329 9.28 10.81 1.95
N GLY A 330 8.85 10.87 0.68
CA GLY A 330 7.57 10.35 0.22
C GLY A 330 7.35 8.86 0.59
N PRO A 331 8.15 7.92 0.04
CA PRO A 331 7.91 6.49 0.24
C PRO A 331 8.13 6.03 1.70
N ILE A 332 9.14 6.59 2.38
CA ILE A 332 9.58 6.10 3.69
C ILE A 332 8.71 6.66 4.82
N LEU A 333 8.35 7.95 4.75
CA LEU A 333 7.68 8.66 5.84
C LEU A 333 6.29 9.16 5.46
N ALA A 334 6.07 9.65 4.22
CA ALA A 334 4.78 10.20 3.85
C ALA A 334 3.70 9.12 3.77
N VAL A 335 3.98 7.93 3.22
CA VAL A 335 3.00 6.83 3.16
C VAL A 335 2.48 6.43 4.55
N PRO A 336 3.33 6.06 5.53
CA PRO A 336 2.83 5.72 6.86
C PRO A 336 2.23 6.92 7.59
N ALA A 337 2.73 8.14 7.38
CA ALA A 337 2.12 9.34 7.94
C ALA A 337 0.71 9.58 7.39
N LEU A 338 0.50 9.40 6.09
CA LEU A 338 -0.80 9.55 5.44
C LEU A 338 -1.76 8.46 5.84
N SER A 339 -1.29 7.23 5.99
CA SER A 339 -2.10 6.12 6.52
C SER A 339 -2.62 6.43 7.93
N ILE A 340 -1.73 6.82 8.85
CA ILE A 340 -2.11 7.23 10.21
C ILE A 340 -3.01 8.48 10.20
N GLY A 341 -2.69 9.44 9.33
CA GLY A 341 -3.47 10.67 9.16
C GLY A 341 -4.88 10.39 8.66
N SER A 342 -5.07 9.45 7.74
CA SER A 342 -6.37 9.05 7.22
C SER A 342 -7.23 8.40 8.31
N LEU A 343 -6.63 7.55 9.13
CA LEU A 343 -7.28 6.95 10.29
C LEU A 343 -7.76 8.03 11.27
N TRP A 344 -6.88 8.97 11.62
CA TRP A 344 -7.21 10.09 12.49
C TRP A 344 -8.32 10.97 11.90
N LEU A 345 -8.24 11.28 10.60
CA LEU A 345 -9.21 12.12 9.90
C LEU A 345 -10.59 11.48 9.86
N ILE A 346 -10.70 10.19 9.56
CA ILE A 346 -11.99 9.48 9.57
C ILE A 346 -12.60 9.49 10.96
N CYS A 347 -11.82 9.18 11.99
CA CYS A 347 -12.24 9.31 13.39
C CYS A 347 -12.71 10.73 13.72
N ARG A 348 -12.05 11.76 13.19
CA ARG A 348 -12.38 13.17 13.42
C ARG A 348 -13.67 13.62 12.72
N LEU A 349 -13.92 13.11 11.51
CA LEU A 349 -15.06 13.49 10.67
C LEU A 349 -16.32 12.68 10.99
N ASP A 350 -16.17 11.41 11.40
CA ASP A 350 -17.31 10.51 11.65
C ASP A 350 -17.94 10.68 13.05
N THR A 351 -17.19 11.21 14.02
CA THR A 351 -17.60 11.42 15.43
C THR A 351 -18.75 12.43 15.64
N GLY A 352 -19.56 12.72 14.63
CA GLY A 352 -20.77 13.51 14.83
C GLY A 352 -21.86 13.34 13.77
N GLN A 353 -22.06 12.13 13.25
CA GLN A 353 -23.09 11.90 12.23
C GLN A 353 -24.19 10.88 12.50
N ARG A 354 -24.41 10.37 13.73
CA ARG A 354 -25.60 9.53 14.00
C ARG A 354 -26.34 9.85 15.30
N ALA A 355 -26.57 11.13 15.55
CA ALA A 355 -27.72 11.54 16.35
C ALA A 355 -28.87 11.83 15.38
N ALA A 356 -29.93 11.01 15.45
CA ALA A 356 -31.24 11.16 14.81
C ALA A 356 -31.29 11.17 13.26
N SER A 357 -31.64 10.00 12.70
CA SER A 357 -32.65 9.91 11.63
C SER A 357 -33.61 8.81 12.01
#